data_AF-A0A921B9N3-F1
#
_entry.id   AF-A0A921B9N3-F1
#
_cell.length_a   1.000
_cell.length_b   1.000
_cell.length_c   1.000
_cell.angle_alpha   90.00
_cell.angle_beta   90.00
_cell.angle_gamma   90.00
#
_symmetry.space_group_name_H-M   'P 1'
#
loop_
_entity.id
_entity.type
_entity.pdbx_description
1 polymer ?
#
loop_
_entity_poly.entity_id
_entity_poly.type
_entity_poly.pdbx_seq_one_letter_code
_entity_poly.pdbx_strand_id
1 'polypeptide(L)' 'MSHSILVYEHGGPEVMRWEEIPPQHPGRGEVLIDQKKVGLNFIDVYQRSGMYPLSLPSSIGMEGVG' A
#
# COMPACT_ATOMS: atom_id res chain seq x y z
N MET A 1 -10.54 6.46 11.42
CA MET A 1 -10.06 6.74 10.06
C MET A 1 -8.74 6.01 9.88
N SER A 2 -8.50 5.39 8.71
CA SER A 2 -7.28 4.64 8.44
C SER A 2 -6.32 5.50 7.60
N HIS A 3 -5.04 5.17 7.60
CA HIS A 3 -4.07 5.81 6.71
C HIS A 3 -3.39 4.76 5.85
N SER A 4 -2.90 5.17 4.67
CA SER A 4 -2.12 4.33 3.77
C SER A 4 -1.00 5.14 3.13
N ILE A 5 0.06 4.44 2.73
CA ILE A 5 1.06 5.01 1.83
C ILE A 5 0.56 4.83 0.40
N LEU A 6 0.23 5.93 -0.26
CA LEU A 6 -0.22 5.97 -1.65
C LEU A 6 0.88 6.48 -2.58
N VAL A 7 0.87 5.96 -3.80
CA VAL A 7 1.71 6.40 -4.92
C VAL A 7 0.82 6.73 -6.11
N TYR A 8 1.02 7.93 -6.68
CA TYR A 8 0.27 8.42 -7.86
C TYR A 8 1.10 8.35 -9.14
N GLU A 9 2.41 8.22 -8.99
CA GLU A 9 3.41 8.10 -10.05
C GLU A 9 4.55 7.20 -9.54
N HIS A 10 5.31 6.63 -10.48
CA HIS A 10 6.49 5.84 -10.14
C HIS A 10 7.69 6.74 -9.85
N GLY A 11 8.54 6.34 -8.90
CA GLY A 11 9.74 7.12 -8.57
C GLY A 11 10.51 6.65 -7.34
N GLY A 12 11.35 7.54 -6.83
CA GLY A 12 12.06 7.36 -5.57
C GLY A 12 11.12 7.47 -4.37
N PRO A 13 11.65 7.39 -3.14
CA PRO A 13 10.84 7.48 -1.92
C PRO A 13 9.95 8.72 -1.83
N GLU A 14 10.32 9.82 -2.49
CA GLU A 14 9.61 11.10 -2.52
C GLU A 14 8.19 11.04 -3.11
N VAL A 15 7.86 9.99 -3.88
CA VAL A 15 6.51 9.82 -4.45
C VAL A 15 5.52 9.22 -3.44
N MET A 16 6.00 8.75 -2.29
CA MET A 16 5.17 8.14 -1.24
C MET A 16 4.43 9.21 -0.44
N ARG A 17 3.10 9.10 -0.40
CA ARG A 17 2.23 10.02 0.35
C ARG A 17 1.51 9.29 1.46
N TRP A 18 1.59 9.82 2.68
CA TRP A 18 0.80 9.36 3.81
C TRP A 18 -0.55 10.04 3.78
N GLU A 19 -1.58 9.30 3.38
CA GLU A 19 -2.93 9.84 3.16
C GLU A 19 -3.96 9.09 4.00
N GLU A 20 -4.96 9.83 4.47
CA GLU A 20 -6.11 9.28 5.17
C GLU A 20 -7.06 8.63 4.16
N ILE A 21 -7.45 7.38 4.44
CA ILE A 21 -8.37 6.61 3.61
C ILE A 21 -9.51 6.02 4.44
N PRO A 22 -10.75 5.99 3.90
CA PRO A 22 -11.83 5.27 4.55
C PRO A 22 -11.56 3.76 4.48
N PRO A 23 -11.83 2.99 5.56
CA PRO A 23 -11.80 1.54 5.50
C PRO A 23 -12.78 1.05 4.43
N GLN A 24 -12.33 0.14 3.57
CA GLN A 24 -13.18 -0.49 2.57
C GLN A 24 -13.85 -1.73 3.17
N HIS A 25 -15.07 -2.01 2.73
CA HIS A 25 -15.75 -3.25 3.09
C HIS A 25 -15.16 -4.41 2.27
N PRO A 26 -14.75 -5.51 2.91
CA PRO A 26 -14.16 -6.64 2.19
C PRO A 26 -15.20 -7.28 1.27
N GLY A 27 -14.75 -7.71 0.09
CA GLY A 27 -15.54 -8.53 -0.81
C GLY A 27 -15.76 -9.95 -0.29
N ARG A 28 -16.45 -10.77 -1.08
CA ARG A 28 -16.68 -12.19 -0.74
C ARG A 28 -15.35 -12.94 -0.72
N GLY A 29 -15.00 -13.51 0.44
CA GLY A 29 -13.77 -14.28 0.63
C GLY A 29 -12.57 -13.44 1.07
N GLU A 30 -12.76 -12.13 1.27
CA GLU A 30 -11.75 -11.23 1.80
C GLU A 30 -12.02 -10.94 3.28
N VAL A 31 -11.01 -10.42 3.98
CA VAL A 31 -11.11 -9.97 5.38
C VAL A 31 -10.57 -8.55 5.49
N LEU A 32 -11.17 -7.77 6.40
CA LEU A 32 -10.63 -6.48 6.80
C LEU A 32 -9.74 -6.66 8.03
N ILE A 33 -8.48 -6.27 7.94
CA ILE A 33 -7.48 -6.42 9.01
C ILE A 33 -7.12 -5.05 9.57
N ASP A 34 -7.21 -4.90 10.90
CA ASP A 34 -6.70 -3.75 11.63
C ASP A 34 -5.20 -3.95 11.92
N GLN A 35 -4.36 -3.55 10.95
CA GLN A 35 -2.92 -3.81 10.98
C GLN A 35 -2.24 -3.21 12.22
N LYS A 36 -1.51 -4.04 12.97
CA LYS A 36 -0.67 -3.64 14.12
C LYS A 36 0.80 -3.51 13.76
N LYS A 37 1.26 -4.27 12.77
CA LYS A 37 2.61 -4.18 12.19
C LYS A 37 2.55 -4.43 10.69
N VAL A 38 3.42 -3.75 9.95
CA VAL A 38 3.60 -3.90 8.50
C VAL A 38 5.02 -4.34 8.22
N GLY A 39 5.19 -5.29 7.29
CA GLY A 39 6.49 -5.72 6.80
C GLY A 39 7.04 -4.72 5.77
N LEU A 40 8.36 -4.56 5.73
CA LEU A 40 9.05 -3.78 4.71
C LEU A 40 9.97 -4.70 3.93
N ASN A 41 9.73 -4.80 2.63
CA ASN A 41 10.44 -5.71 1.73
C ASN A 41 11.00 -4.96 0.53
N PHE A 42 12.04 -5.52 -0.10
CA PHE A 42 12.61 -4.93 -1.33
C PHE A 42 11.62 -4.87 -2.49
N ILE A 43 10.62 -5.75 -2.53
CA ILE A 43 9.57 -5.73 -3.56
C ILE A 43 8.77 -4.42 -3.55
N ASP A 44 8.62 -3.78 -2.39
CA ASP A 44 7.92 -2.50 -2.26
C ASP A 44 8.66 -1.39 -3.02
N VAL A 45 10.00 -1.46 -3.05
CA VAL A 45 10.85 -0.56 -3.86
C VAL A 45 10.65 -0.83 -5.34
N TYR A 46 10.60 -2.09 -5.77
CA TYR A 46 10.40 -2.43 -7.18
C TYR A 46 9.01 -1.99 -7.68
N GLN A 47 8.00 -2.12 -6.84
CA GLN A 47 6.65 -1.66 -7.14
C GLN A 47 6.56 -0.12 -7.21
N ARG A 48 7.05 0.58 -6.17
CA ARG A 48 7.06 2.05 -6.13
C ARG A 48 7.85 2.65 -7.29
N SER A 49 9.04 2.10 -7.59
CA SER A 49 9.91 2.61 -8.67
C SER A 49 9.39 2.30 -10.08
N GLY A 50 8.36 1.45 -10.21
CA GLY A 50 7.80 1.05 -11.50
C GLY A 50 8.54 -0.09 -12.20
N MET A 51 9.53 -0.69 -11.55
CA MET A 51 10.18 -1.91 -12.05
C MET A 51 9.18 -3.06 -12.13
N TYR A 52 8.31 -3.20 -11.12
CA TYR A 52 7.14 -4.08 -11.12
C TYR A 52 5.87 -3.23 -11.13
N PRO A 53 5.27 -2.99 -12.31
CA PRO A 53 4.23 -1.98 -12.45
C PRO A 53 2.97 -2.33 -11.63
N LEU A 54 2.39 -1.30 -11.03
CA LEU A 54 1.10 -1.31 -10.36
C LEU A 54 0.13 -0.42 -11.12
N SER A 55 -1.17 -0.71 -11.04
CA SER A 55 -2.20 0.25 -11.46
C SER A 55 -2.20 1.44 -10.50
N LEU A 56 -2.01 2.64 -11.04
CA LEU A 56 -1.94 3.88 -10.27
C LEU A 56 -3.29 4.64 -10.27
N PRO A 57 -3.67 5.33 -9.19
CA PRO A 57 -2.96 5.38 -7.90
C PRO A 57 -3.04 4.06 -7.15
N SER A 58 -2.01 3.74 -6.35
CA SER A 58 -1.93 2.46 -5.64
C SER A 58 -1.41 2.63 -4.21
N SER A 59 -1.85 1.75 -3.32
CA SER A 59 -1.15 1.47 -2.06
C SER A 59 0.02 0.52 -2.31
N ILE A 60 1.04 0.58 -1.46
CA ILE A 60 2.19 -0.35 -1.49
C ILE A 60 2.24 -1.22 -0.23
N GLY A 61 2.93 -2.36 -0.32
CA GLY A 61 3.08 -3.33 0.78
C GLY A 61 2.11 -4.51 0.67
N MET A 62 2.63 -5.71 0.93
CA MET A 62 1.88 -6.97 0.84
C MET A 62 2.02 -7.85 2.09
N GLU A 63 2.67 -7.36 3.15
CA GLU A 63 2.94 -8.11 4.38
C GLU A 63 2.54 -7.29 5.61
N GLY A 64 1.77 -7.91 6.51
CA GLY A 64 1.36 -7.30 7.77
C GLY A 64 0.67 -8.29 8.70
N VAL A 65 0.42 -7.87 9.94
CA VAL A 65 -0.30 -8.65 10.96
C VAL A 65 -1.18 -7.76 11.82
N GLY A 66 -2.37 -8.26 12.18
CA GLY A 66 -3.36 -7.60 13.03
C GLY A 66 -4.54 -8.49 13.38
#